data_AF-A0A8H5YKE8-F1
#
_entry.id   AF-A0A8H5YKE8-F1
#
_cell.length_a   1.000
_cell.length_b   1.000
_cell.length_c   1.000
_cell.angle_alpha   90.00
_cell.angle_beta   90.00
_cell.angle_gamma   90.00
#
_symmetry.space_group_name_H-M   'P 1'
#
loop_
_entity.id
_entity.type
_entity.pdbx_description
1 polymer ?
#
loop_
_entity_poly.entity_id
_entity_poly.type
_entity_poly.pdbx_seq_one_letter_code
_entity_poly.pdbx_strand_id
1 'polypeptide(L)'
;MRCIIIETIAEFRGGLINDAADNSVLSYDLDSVLHALFSGTAAYKDMVREFKTFLIISAEKSSHKRDSKLFHHYVRSLVESPKTWFRMRDCDALARFTIAAALACNDLDDIWYNEEQLQILTELSVTLYDAVAFYKHRAEGETNNTFAYAGEETRKESFRRCREIIWALDVAWAHDHAGRCVINFIRPFGGPIHMMMRRYRYVEEELTIGRPETESVVAQTRQNVKLWSRNDAADNLTLEDRGQKKYEELIARGDELMFTGLARILERASQERCEVCEYGTAYGARIIGEFSGVRLCKSCLSEWTRYLQDVPSRAVRVFPVLMQYLPEFENTE
;
A
#
# COMPACT_ATOMS: atom_id res chain seq x y z
N MET A 1 4.65 -12.13 -15.17
CA MET A 1 3.61 -13.11 -14.75
C MET A 1 3.96 -13.86 -13.47
N ARG A 2 5.16 -14.45 -13.32
CA ARG A 2 5.54 -15.21 -12.10
C ARG A 2 5.40 -14.38 -10.80
N CYS A 3 5.84 -13.12 -10.81
CA CYS A 3 5.68 -12.22 -9.66
C CYS A 3 4.22 -12.06 -9.24
N ILE A 4 3.29 -11.83 -10.19
CA ILE A 4 1.85 -11.71 -9.91
C ILE A 4 1.27 -12.99 -9.29
N ILE A 5 1.72 -14.17 -9.73
CA ILE A 5 1.27 -15.45 -9.16
C ILE A 5 1.74 -15.58 -7.71
N ILE A 6 3.03 -15.31 -7.47
CA ILE A 6 3.63 -15.37 -6.13
C ILE A 6 2.93 -14.37 -5.20
N GLU A 7 2.75 -13.13 -5.66
CA GLU A 7 2.04 -12.06 -4.97
C GLU A 7 0.63 -12.50 -4.58
N THR A 8 -0.17 -12.91 -5.56
CA THR A 8 -1.54 -13.39 -5.35
C THR A 8 -1.56 -14.47 -4.26
N ILE A 9 -0.67 -15.46 -4.35
CA ILE A 9 -0.63 -16.54 -3.36
C ILE A 9 -0.21 -16.01 -1.98
N ALA A 10 0.75 -15.09 -1.90
CA ALA A 10 1.14 -14.46 -0.65
C ALA A 10 -0.02 -13.67 -0.02
N GLU A 11 -0.86 -13.01 -0.80
CA GLU A 11 -2.02 -12.29 -0.28
C GLU A 11 -3.15 -13.22 0.21
N PHE A 12 -3.34 -14.40 -0.41
CA PHE A 12 -4.42 -15.34 -0.07
C PHE A 12 -4.02 -16.43 0.93
N ARG A 13 -2.75 -16.83 0.92
CA ARG A 13 -2.22 -18.01 1.58
C ARG A 13 -0.81 -17.74 2.12
N GLY A 14 -0.63 -16.66 2.86
CA GLY A 14 0.65 -16.25 3.44
C GLY A 14 1.35 -17.32 4.27
N GLY A 15 0.60 -18.25 4.86
CA GLY A 15 1.17 -19.42 5.54
C GLY A 15 1.98 -20.37 4.63
N LEU A 16 1.86 -20.25 3.30
CA LEU A 16 2.70 -20.97 2.33
C LEU A 16 4.03 -20.24 2.03
N ILE A 17 4.15 -18.98 2.44
CA ILE A 17 5.37 -18.20 2.36
C ILE A 17 6.12 -18.44 3.67
N ASN A 18 6.91 -19.50 3.72
CA ASN A 18 7.37 -20.01 5.00
C ASN A 18 8.32 -19.05 5.70
N ASP A 19 9.27 -18.45 4.99
CA ASP A 19 10.12 -17.37 5.49
C ASP A 19 10.74 -16.66 4.29
N ALA A 20 10.63 -15.33 4.16
CA ALA A 20 11.34 -14.58 3.10
C ALA A 20 12.87 -14.64 3.23
N ALA A 21 13.36 -15.30 4.29
CA ALA A 21 14.74 -15.68 4.47
C ALA A 21 15.18 -16.81 3.52
N ASP A 22 14.24 -17.66 3.08
CA ASP A 22 14.48 -18.68 2.06
C ASP A 22 14.21 -18.06 0.68
N ASN A 23 15.19 -18.16 -0.21
CA ASN A 23 15.10 -17.66 -1.57
C ASN A 23 14.14 -18.52 -2.43
N SER A 24 13.69 -19.68 -1.92
CA SER A 24 12.66 -20.49 -2.57
C SER A 24 11.25 -20.13 -2.11
N VAL A 25 10.45 -19.55 -3.02
CA VAL A 25 9.04 -19.24 -2.78
C VAL A 25 8.18 -20.02 -3.76
N LEU A 26 7.35 -20.94 -3.27
CA LEU A 26 6.44 -21.76 -4.10
C LEU A 26 7.19 -22.54 -5.20
N SER A 27 8.37 -23.06 -4.89
CA SER A 27 9.30 -23.73 -5.83
C SER A 27 9.93 -22.81 -6.88
N TYR A 28 9.74 -21.49 -6.79
CA TYR A 28 10.50 -20.52 -7.58
C TYR A 28 11.71 -20.03 -6.79
N ASP A 29 12.86 -19.94 -7.44
CA ASP A 29 13.96 -19.10 -6.98
C ASP A 29 13.57 -17.63 -7.19
N LEU A 30 13.31 -16.93 -6.09
CA LEU A 30 12.79 -15.57 -6.10
C LEU A 30 13.79 -14.60 -6.71
N ASP A 31 15.07 -14.70 -6.33
CA ASP A 31 16.14 -13.88 -6.89
C ASP A 31 16.27 -14.10 -8.40
N SER A 32 16.20 -15.34 -8.88
CA SER A 32 16.21 -15.64 -10.32
C SER A 32 15.00 -15.05 -11.05
N VAL A 33 13.80 -15.09 -10.45
CA VAL A 33 12.59 -14.49 -11.05
C VAL A 33 12.72 -12.97 -11.14
N LEU A 34 13.19 -12.32 -10.08
CA LEU A 34 13.36 -10.87 -10.04
C LEU A 34 14.53 -10.40 -10.92
N HIS A 35 15.62 -11.17 -10.96
CA HIS A 35 16.73 -10.96 -11.88
C HIS A 35 16.27 -10.98 -13.33
N ALA A 36 15.46 -11.98 -13.71
CA ALA A 36 14.93 -12.07 -15.06
C ALA A 36 14.03 -10.88 -15.45
N LEU A 37 13.40 -10.20 -14.49
CA LEU A 37 12.53 -9.05 -14.74
C LEU A 37 13.28 -7.72 -14.76
N PHE A 38 14.30 -7.57 -13.91
CA PHE A 38 14.92 -6.26 -13.66
C PHE A 38 16.41 -6.19 -13.94
N SER A 39 17.08 -7.29 -14.32
CA SER A 39 18.51 -7.24 -14.62
C SER A 39 18.78 -6.20 -15.71
N GLY A 40 19.75 -5.31 -15.46
CA GLY A 40 20.10 -4.21 -16.35
C GLY A 40 19.34 -2.90 -16.07
N THR A 41 18.24 -2.94 -15.32
CA THR A 41 17.45 -1.74 -15.00
C THR A 41 18.04 -0.95 -13.84
N ALA A 42 17.84 0.37 -13.86
CA ALA A 42 18.26 1.27 -12.77
C ALA A 42 17.58 0.96 -11.42
N ALA A 43 16.38 0.37 -11.43
CA ALA A 43 15.59 0.08 -10.23
C ALA A 43 15.89 -1.29 -9.60
N TYR A 44 16.74 -2.12 -10.21
CA TYR A 44 16.83 -3.55 -9.91
C TYR A 44 16.97 -3.88 -8.42
N LYS A 45 18.00 -3.34 -7.76
CA LYS A 45 18.29 -3.63 -6.34
C LYS A 45 17.15 -3.21 -5.43
N ASP A 46 16.50 -2.09 -5.75
CA ASP A 46 15.40 -1.56 -4.95
C ASP A 46 14.14 -2.40 -5.15
N MET A 47 13.83 -2.83 -6.37
CA MET A 47 12.64 -3.64 -6.65
C MET A 47 12.76 -5.07 -6.12
N VAL A 48 13.97 -5.61 -6.03
CA VAL A 48 14.20 -6.89 -5.32
C VAL A 48 13.79 -6.76 -3.86
N ARG A 49 14.27 -5.72 -3.18
CA ARG A 49 13.94 -5.45 -1.78
C ARG A 49 12.47 -5.10 -1.60
N GLU A 50 11.90 -4.33 -2.53
CA GLU A 50 10.47 -3.99 -2.52
C GLU A 50 9.59 -5.23 -2.52
N PHE A 51 9.87 -6.17 -3.43
CA PHE A 51 9.08 -7.37 -3.56
C PHE A 51 9.28 -8.33 -2.37
N LYS A 52 10.51 -8.49 -1.88
CA LYS A 52 10.78 -9.26 -0.65
C LYS A 52 10.04 -8.67 0.55
N THR A 53 10.04 -7.34 0.69
CA THR A 53 9.28 -6.65 1.74
C THR A 53 7.80 -6.95 1.64
N PHE A 54 7.23 -6.80 0.44
CA PHE A 54 5.82 -7.10 0.20
C PHE A 54 5.49 -8.53 0.63
N LEU A 55 6.30 -9.53 0.26
CA LEU A 55 6.05 -10.92 0.64
C LEU A 55 6.10 -11.12 2.15
N ILE A 56 7.04 -10.49 2.86
CA ILE A 56 7.14 -10.56 4.32
C ILE A 56 5.85 -10.04 4.95
N ILE A 57 5.44 -8.82 4.59
CA ILE A 57 4.28 -8.17 5.20
C ILE A 57 2.98 -8.87 4.81
N SER A 58 2.82 -9.22 3.53
CA SER A 58 1.64 -9.94 3.03
C SER A 58 1.50 -11.31 3.69
N ALA A 59 2.60 -12.02 3.92
CA ALA A 59 2.58 -13.29 4.64
C ALA A 59 2.12 -13.13 6.09
N GLU A 60 2.57 -12.09 6.80
CA GLU A 60 2.07 -11.78 8.15
C GLU A 60 0.58 -11.44 8.13
N LYS A 61 0.13 -10.58 7.21
CA LYS A 61 -1.29 -10.16 7.11
C LYS A 61 -2.22 -11.32 6.75
N SER A 62 -1.81 -12.23 5.86
CA SER A 62 -2.69 -13.28 5.33
C SER A 62 -2.51 -14.67 5.97
N SER A 63 -1.55 -14.82 6.89
CA SER A 63 -1.40 -16.01 7.72
C SER A 63 -2.20 -15.90 9.02
N HIS A 64 -2.21 -16.99 9.81
CA HIS A 64 -2.78 -16.99 11.17
C HIS A 64 -1.89 -16.28 12.20
N LYS A 65 -0.79 -15.63 11.78
CA LYS A 65 0.29 -15.13 12.67
C LYS A 65 0.10 -13.66 13.07
N ARG A 66 -1.13 -13.13 13.13
CA ARG A 66 -1.36 -11.67 13.26
C ARG A 66 -1.01 -11.04 14.59
N ASP A 67 -0.89 -11.82 15.64
CA ASP A 67 -0.34 -11.34 16.90
C ASP A 67 1.21 -11.37 16.88
N SER A 68 1.84 -11.50 15.71
CA SER A 68 3.29 -11.40 15.60
C SER A 68 3.77 -10.01 15.95
N LYS A 69 4.93 -9.97 16.60
CA LYS A 69 5.62 -8.73 16.91
C LYS A 69 5.84 -7.88 15.65
N LEU A 70 6.18 -8.51 14.52
CA LEU A 70 6.37 -7.81 13.26
C LEU A 70 5.11 -7.09 12.80
N PHE A 71 3.96 -7.76 12.80
CA PHE A 71 2.71 -7.13 12.37
C PHE A 71 2.27 -6.02 13.33
N HIS A 72 2.45 -6.20 14.63
CA HIS A 72 2.19 -5.15 15.62
C HIS A 72 3.07 -3.91 15.40
N HIS A 73 4.37 -4.08 15.16
CA HIS A 73 5.24 -2.96 14.83
C HIS A 73 4.86 -2.31 13.51
N TYR A 74 4.52 -3.10 12.48
CA TYR A 74 4.07 -2.62 11.18
C TYR A 74 2.83 -1.72 11.31
N VAL A 75 1.76 -2.18 11.95
CA VAL A 75 0.52 -1.40 12.10
C VAL A 75 0.73 -0.14 12.93
N ARG A 76 1.64 -0.17 13.91
CA ARG A 76 2.01 1.03 14.68
C ARG A 76 2.79 2.05 13.85
N SER A 77 3.68 1.59 12.97
CA SER A 77 4.43 2.46 12.06
C SER A 77 3.56 3.18 11.04
N LEU A 78 2.38 2.63 10.72
CA LEU A 78 1.43 3.24 9.76
C LEU A 78 1.03 4.67 10.14
N VAL A 79 1.10 5.04 11.42
CA VAL A 79 0.74 6.38 11.90
C VAL A 79 1.92 7.30 12.22
N GLU A 80 3.15 6.90 11.89
CA GLU A 80 4.36 7.73 12.14
C GLU A 80 4.23 9.09 11.44
N SER A 81 3.86 9.09 10.16
CA SER A 81 3.53 10.29 9.38
C SER A 81 2.75 9.88 8.12
N PRO A 82 2.00 10.80 7.49
CA PRO A 82 1.38 10.53 6.19
C PRO A 82 2.39 10.10 5.11
N LYS A 83 3.60 10.67 5.12
CA LYS A 83 4.68 10.29 4.18
C LYS A 83 5.14 8.85 4.41
N THR A 84 5.36 8.46 5.66
CA THR A 84 5.73 7.07 6.02
C THR A 84 4.60 6.10 5.65
N TRP A 85 3.36 6.47 5.92
CA TRP A 85 2.18 5.71 5.52
C TRP A 85 2.17 5.41 4.02
N PHE A 86 2.28 6.44 3.18
CA PHE A 86 2.24 6.24 1.74
C PHE A 86 3.39 5.38 1.25
N ARG A 87 4.58 5.50 1.84
CA ARG A 87 5.71 4.63 1.49
C ARG A 87 5.45 3.17 1.84
N MET A 88 4.87 2.89 3.01
CA MET A 88 4.51 1.53 3.44
C MET A 88 3.35 0.96 2.62
N ARG A 89 2.36 1.80 2.31
CA ARG A 89 1.17 1.42 1.53
C ARG A 89 1.50 1.20 0.06
N ASP A 90 2.41 1.99 -0.51
CA ASP A 90 3.00 1.79 -1.84
C ASP A 90 3.61 0.38 -1.98
N CYS A 91 4.42 -0.02 -0.99
CA CYS A 91 4.99 -1.38 -0.96
C CYS A 91 3.91 -2.46 -0.86
N ASP A 92 2.96 -2.29 0.07
CA ASP A 92 1.84 -3.21 0.28
C ASP A 92 0.89 -3.29 -0.94
N ALA A 93 0.80 -2.23 -1.75
CA ALA A 93 0.06 -2.19 -3.01
C ALA A 93 0.93 -2.51 -4.24
N LEU A 94 2.23 -2.75 -4.05
CA LEU A 94 3.24 -2.91 -5.10
C LEU A 94 3.23 -1.80 -6.17
N ALA A 95 2.87 -0.57 -5.82
CA ALA A 95 2.70 0.50 -6.82
C ALA A 95 4.03 0.86 -7.51
N ARG A 96 5.10 1.12 -6.76
CA ARG A 96 6.43 1.39 -7.36
C ARG A 96 7.02 0.18 -8.07
N PHE A 97 6.80 -1.02 -7.53
CA PHE A 97 7.26 -2.28 -8.14
C PHE A 97 6.67 -2.48 -9.52
N THR A 98 5.39 -2.20 -9.65
CA THR A 98 4.68 -2.38 -10.91
C THR A 98 4.93 -1.25 -11.90
N ILE A 99 5.18 -0.02 -11.44
CA ILE A 99 5.75 1.06 -12.28
C ILE A 99 7.10 0.62 -12.87
N ALA A 100 8.01 0.09 -12.04
CA ALA A 100 9.30 -0.42 -12.52
C ALA A 100 9.13 -1.56 -13.52
N ALA A 101 8.25 -2.52 -13.22
CA ALA A 101 7.99 -3.64 -14.10
C ALA A 101 7.41 -3.18 -15.46
N ALA A 102 6.56 -2.14 -15.47
CA ALA A 102 6.05 -1.55 -16.70
C ALA A 102 7.18 -0.94 -17.54
N LEU A 103 8.12 -0.21 -16.93
CA LEU A 103 9.27 0.34 -17.63
C LEU A 103 10.17 -0.79 -18.20
N ALA A 104 10.54 -1.77 -17.37
CA ALA A 104 11.39 -2.89 -17.77
C ALA A 104 10.75 -3.72 -18.90
N CYS A 105 9.45 -3.98 -18.84
CA CYS A 105 8.75 -4.73 -19.89
C CYS A 105 8.56 -3.95 -21.21
N ASN A 106 8.92 -2.66 -21.23
CA ASN A 106 8.91 -1.81 -22.43
C ASN A 106 10.34 -1.37 -22.83
N ASP A 107 11.37 -2.09 -22.35
CA ASP A 107 12.79 -1.85 -22.66
C ASP A 107 13.26 -0.43 -22.29
N LEU A 108 12.71 0.14 -21.20
CA LEU A 108 13.06 1.46 -20.67
C LEU A 108 14.00 1.36 -19.46
N ASP A 109 15.05 0.55 -19.59
CA ASP A 109 15.90 0.10 -18.48
C ASP A 109 16.67 1.25 -17.78
N ASP A 110 17.02 2.29 -18.54
CA ASP A 110 17.76 3.47 -18.05
C ASP A 110 16.85 4.53 -17.40
N ILE A 111 15.52 4.38 -17.51
CA ILE A 111 14.57 5.36 -16.97
C ILE A 111 14.17 4.94 -15.56
N TRP A 112 14.47 5.81 -14.59
CA TRP A 112 13.94 5.70 -13.25
C TRP A 112 13.68 7.06 -12.63
N TYR A 113 12.57 7.17 -11.92
CA TYR A 113 12.16 8.39 -11.24
C TYR A 113 12.90 8.55 -9.91
N ASN A 114 13.13 9.79 -9.49
CA ASN A 114 13.68 10.03 -8.16
C ASN A 114 12.63 9.72 -7.07
N GLU A 115 13.06 9.67 -5.79
CA GLU A 115 12.16 9.27 -4.70
C GLU A 115 10.95 10.21 -4.53
N GLU A 116 11.10 11.52 -4.77
CA GLU A 116 9.97 12.45 -4.65
C GLU A 116 8.93 12.22 -5.75
N GLN A 117 9.40 11.97 -6.98
CA GLN A 117 8.56 11.62 -8.12
C GLN A 117 7.84 10.29 -7.90
N LEU A 118 8.55 9.25 -7.43
CA LEU A 118 7.94 7.97 -7.06
C LEU A 118 6.92 8.13 -5.94
N GLN A 119 7.21 8.93 -4.92
CA GLN A 119 6.29 9.20 -3.82
C GLN A 119 4.97 9.79 -4.34
N ILE A 120 5.01 10.79 -5.23
CA ILE A 120 3.79 11.35 -5.83
C ILE A 120 3.06 10.31 -6.69
N LEU A 121 3.74 9.62 -7.61
CA LEU A 121 3.10 8.65 -8.51
C LEU A 121 2.39 7.51 -7.75
N THR A 122 3.03 7.01 -6.70
CA THR A 122 2.51 5.93 -5.86
C THR A 122 1.39 6.43 -4.93
N GLU A 123 1.50 7.65 -4.40
CA GLU A 123 0.45 8.30 -3.62
C GLU A 123 -0.84 8.51 -4.43
N LEU A 124 -0.73 8.94 -5.69
CA LEU A 124 -1.86 9.02 -6.61
C LEU A 124 -2.51 7.64 -6.81
N SER A 125 -1.69 6.61 -7.07
CA SER A 125 -2.15 5.23 -7.29
C SER A 125 -2.91 4.69 -6.07
N VAL A 126 -2.31 4.82 -4.89
CA VAL A 126 -2.84 4.33 -3.62
C VAL A 126 -4.12 5.07 -3.24
N THR A 127 -4.14 6.40 -3.33
CA THR A 127 -5.30 7.21 -2.95
C THR A 127 -6.51 6.86 -3.80
N LEU A 128 -6.31 6.72 -5.12
CA LEU A 128 -7.37 6.34 -6.05
C LEU A 128 -7.91 4.94 -5.76
N TYR A 129 -7.04 3.97 -5.54
CA TYR A 129 -7.43 2.60 -5.18
C TYR A 129 -8.20 2.54 -3.87
N ASP A 130 -7.65 3.15 -2.82
CA ASP A 130 -8.21 3.10 -1.48
C ASP A 130 -9.58 3.78 -1.42
N ALA A 131 -9.82 4.77 -2.29
CA ALA A 131 -11.10 5.47 -2.34
C ALA A 131 -12.20 4.59 -2.94
N VAL A 132 -11.87 3.83 -3.98
CA VAL A 132 -12.79 2.87 -4.62
C VAL A 132 -12.97 1.63 -3.73
N ALA A 133 -11.89 1.14 -3.12
CA ALA A 133 -11.89 -0.02 -2.26
C ALA A 133 -12.38 0.25 -0.83
N PHE A 134 -12.66 1.52 -0.47
CA PHE A 134 -12.94 1.99 0.88
C PHE A 134 -13.86 1.05 1.68
N TYR A 135 -15.06 0.82 1.17
CA TYR A 135 -16.05 0.03 1.88
C TYR A 135 -15.72 -1.46 1.93
N LYS A 136 -15.03 -1.99 0.91
CA LYS A 136 -14.52 -3.36 0.95
C LYS A 136 -13.47 -3.47 2.07
N HIS A 137 -12.50 -2.57 2.08
CA HIS A 137 -11.42 -2.55 3.08
C HIS A 137 -11.99 -2.35 4.49
N ARG A 138 -13.01 -1.51 4.64
CA ARG A 138 -13.73 -1.32 5.90
C ARG A 138 -14.46 -2.58 6.35
N ALA A 139 -15.16 -3.27 5.45
CA ALA A 139 -15.82 -4.53 5.76
C ALA A 139 -14.83 -5.65 6.15
N GLU A 140 -13.65 -5.65 5.53
CA GLU A 140 -12.53 -6.57 5.80
C GLU A 140 -11.78 -6.21 7.11
N GLY A 141 -11.97 -5.01 7.63
CA GLY A 141 -11.17 -4.44 8.72
C GLY A 141 -9.70 -4.29 8.33
N GLU A 142 -9.42 -3.93 7.09
CA GLU A 142 -8.07 -3.67 6.60
C GLU A 142 -7.40 -2.56 7.44
N THR A 143 -6.09 -2.71 7.68
CA THR A 143 -5.25 -1.68 8.32
C THR A 143 -4.68 -0.71 7.29
N ASN A 144 -4.62 -1.14 6.03
CA ASN A 144 -3.98 -0.51 4.88
C ASN A 144 -5.01 0.21 3.96
N ASN A 145 -5.76 1.18 4.49
CA ASN A 145 -6.59 2.09 3.69
C ASN A 145 -6.39 3.54 4.14
N THR A 146 -6.07 4.42 3.20
CA THR A 146 -5.76 5.84 3.45
C THR A 146 -6.86 6.56 4.23
N PHE A 147 -8.13 6.25 3.95
CA PHE A 147 -9.27 6.92 4.58
C PHE A 147 -9.63 6.38 5.96
N ALA A 148 -8.95 5.32 6.43
CA ALA A 148 -8.95 4.95 7.84
C ALA A 148 -8.23 5.99 8.71
N TYR A 149 -7.30 6.75 8.12
CA TYR A 149 -6.44 7.71 8.82
C TYR A 149 -6.74 9.15 8.44
N ALA A 150 -7.13 9.41 7.19
CA ALA A 150 -7.55 10.76 6.75
C ALA A 150 -9.05 11.05 6.95
N GLY A 151 -9.84 10.02 7.29
CA GLY A 151 -11.29 10.13 7.47
C GLY A 151 -12.08 10.03 6.16
N GLU A 152 -13.29 9.48 6.25
CA GLU A 152 -14.18 9.22 5.12
C GLU A 152 -14.57 10.49 4.34
N GLU A 153 -14.73 11.60 5.05
CA GLU A 153 -15.16 12.89 4.46
C GLU A 153 -14.18 13.43 3.40
N THR A 154 -12.90 13.10 3.52
CA THR A 154 -11.87 13.55 2.57
C THR A 154 -11.84 12.72 1.29
N ARG A 155 -12.54 11.58 1.26
CA ARG A 155 -12.39 10.54 0.23
C ARG A 155 -12.71 11.01 -1.17
N LYS A 156 -13.88 11.61 -1.37
CA LYS A 156 -14.34 12.04 -2.70
C LYS A 156 -13.42 13.10 -3.28
N GLU A 157 -13.08 14.08 -2.45
CA GLU A 157 -12.28 15.22 -2.87
C GLU A 157 -10.82 14.82 -3.12
N SER A 158 -10.26 13.92 -2.31
CA SER A 158 -8.91 13.38 -2.54
C SER A 158 -8.84 12.56 -3.82
N PHE A 159 -9.86 11.75 -4.10
CA PHE A 159 -9.98 11.01 -5.36
C PHE A 159 -10.03 11.96 -6.57
N ARG A 160 -10.88 12.98 -6.52
CA ARG A 160 -11.02 13.98 -7.58
C ARG A 160 -9.68 14.65 -7.90
N ARG A 161 -8.98 15.17 -6.87
CA ARG A 161 -7.66 15.81 -7.01
C ARG A 161 -6.62 14.88 -7.62
N CYS A 162 -6.54 13.65 -7.12
CA CYS A 162 -5.58 12.68 -7.66
C CYS A 162 -5.86 12.35 -9.13
N ARG A 163 -7.14 12.23 -9.51
CA ARG A 163 -7.54 12.00 -10.90
C ARG A 163 -7.17 13.17 -11.81
N GLU A 164 -7.40 14.40 -11.35
CA GLU A 164 -7.05 15.63 -12.10
C GLU A 164 -5.53 15.72 -12.33
N ILE A 165 -4.71 15.39 -11.32
CA ILE A 165 -3.26 15.35 -11.48
C ILE A 165 -2.84 14.29 -12.51
N ILE A 166 -3.47 13.10 -12.48
CA ILE A 166 -3.18 12.07 -13.50
C ILE A 166 -3.56 12.55 -14.90
N TRP A 167 -4.71 13.22 -15.06
CA TRP A 167 -5.09 13.78 -16.36
C TRP A 167 -4.12 14.86 -16.83
N ALA A 168 -3.66 15.72 -15.94
CA ALA A 168 -2.65 16.72 -16.27
C ALA A 168 -1.30 16.07 -16.66
N LEU A 169 -0.84 15.05 -15.93
CA LEU A 169 0.36 14.28 -16.28
C LEU A 169 0.22 13.58 -17.62
N ASP A 170 -0.95 13.00 -17.89
CA ASP A 170 -1.24 12.32 -19.15
C ASP A 170 -1.15 13.24 -20.37
N VAL A 171 -1.69 14.45 -20.26
CA VAL A 171 -1.59 15.46 -21.32
C VAL A 171 -0.14 15.94 -21.45
N ALA A 172 0.54 16.23 -20.33
CA ALA A 172 1.92 16.68 -20.32
C ALA A 172 2.89 15.65 -20.92
N TRP A 173 2.62 14.35 -20.71
CA TRP A 173 3.42 13.25 -21.19
C TRP A 173 2.91 12.62 -22.49
N ALA A 174 1.99 13.26 -23.22
CA ALA A 174 1.43 12.71 -24.45
C ALA A 174 2.49 12.29 -25.50
N HIS A 175 3.66 12.93 -25.48
CA HIS A 175 4.80 12.61 -26.34
C HIS A 175 6.01 12.01 -25.60
N ASP A 176 5.91 11.80 -24.28
CA ASP A 176 6.91 11.09 -23.49
C ASP A 176 6.57 9.59 -23.47
N HIS A 177 7.44 8.75 -24.03
CA HIS A 177 7.23 7.31 -24.08
C HIS A 177 7.19 6.71 -22.67
N ALA A 178 8.12 7.08 -21.79
CA ALA A 178 8.19 6.54 -20.44
C ALA A 178 7.02 7.02 -19.58
N GLY A 179 6.72 8.32 -19.62
CA GLY A 179 5.55 8.90 -18.94
C GLY A 179 4.24 8.22 -19.34
N ARG A 180 4.03 7.91 -20.63
CA ARG A 180 2.85 7.15 -21.08
C ARG A 180 2.80 5.73 -20.54
N CYS A 181 3.93 5.01 -20.51
CA CYS A 181 4.00 3.67 -19.93
C CYS A 181 3.57 3.70 -18.45
N VAL A 182 4.06 4.66 -17.68
CA VAL A 182 3.71 4.84 -16.26
C VAL A 182 2.25 5.19 -16.07
N ILE A 183 1.74 6.21 -16.79
CA ILE A 183 0.35 6.65 -16.63
C ILE A 183 -0.65 5.57 -17.04
N ASN A 184 -0.37 4.81 -18.09
CA ASN A 184 -1.20 3.68 -18.49
C ASN A 184 -1.29 2.61 -17.39
N PHE A 185 -0.25 2.48 -16.56
CA PHE A 185 -0.27 1.58 -15.43
C PHE A 185 -1.01 2.15 -14.20
N ILE A 186 -0.96 3.46 -13.98
CA ILE A 186 -1.60 4.11 -12.81
C ILE A 186 -3.11 4.29 -13.02
N ARG A 187 -3.58 4.65 -14.23
CA ARG A 187 -5.01 4.91 -14.50
C ARG A 187 -5.97 3.82 -14.00
N PRO A 188 -5.66 2.51 -14.13
CA PRO A 188 -6.57 1.45 -13.69
C PRO A 188 -6.86 1.40 -12.19
N PHE A 189 -6.01 1.98 -11.32
CA PHE A 189 -6.24 2.03 -9.87
C PHE A 189 -7.49 2.86 -9.51
N GLY A 190 -7.81 3.89 -10.30
CA GLY A 190 -8.97 4.77 -10.06
C GLY A 190 -10.32 4.20 -10.48
N GLY A 191 -10.43 2.92 -10.82
CA GLY A 191 -11.71 2.32 -11.17
C GLY A 191 -11.62 1.08 -12.05
N PRO A 192 -10.95 1.13 -13.22
CA PRO A 192 -10.97 0.03 -14.18
C PRO A 192 -10.58 -1.34 -13.60
N ILE A 193 -9.59 -1.40 -12.69
CA ILE A 193 -9.23 -2.65 -11.99
C ILE A 193 -10.43 -3.19 -11.19
N HIS A 194 -11.10 -2.34 -10.43
CA HIS A 194 -12.28 -2.71 -9.64
C HIS A 194 -13.45 -3.11 -10.54
N MET A 195 -13.54 -2.49 -11.73
CA MET A 195 -14.55 -2.81 -12.71
C MET A 195 -14.38 -4.23 -13.25
N MET A 196 -13.16 -4.56 -13.68
CA MET A 196 -12.81 -5.89 -14.21
C MET A 196 -12.92 -6.97 -13.14
N MET A 197 -12.57 -6.66 -11.88
CA MET A 197 -12.67 -7.60 -10.76
C MET A 197 -14.08 -7.76 -10.19
N ARG A 198 -15.07 -6.99 -10.67
CA ARG A 198 -16.46 -6.99 -10.17
C ARG A 198 -16.58 -6.64 -8.67
N ARG A 199 -15.74 -5.72 -8.17
CA ARG A 199 -15.67 -5.33 -6.74
C ARG A 199 -16.25 -3.92 -6.44
N TYR A 200 -17.15 -3.44 -7.29
CA TYR A 200 -17.55 -2.03 -7.43
C TYR A 200 -18.18 -1.34 -6.21
N ARG A 201 -17.82 -0.05 -6.02
CA ARG A 201 -18.64 1.10 -5.57
C ARG A 201 -18.06 2.38 -6.23
N TYR A 202 -18.86 3.30 -6.77
CA TYR A 202 -18.34 4.55 -7.37
C TYR A 202 -18.01 5.58 -6.27
N VAL A 203 -17.00 6.41 -6.53
CA VAL A 203 -16.46 7.38 -5.54
C VAL A 203 -17.06 8.76 -5.74
N GLU A 204 -17.06 9.27 -6.98
CA GLU A 204 -17.74 10.49 -7.36
C GLU A 204 -19.23 10.19 -7.54
N GLU A 205 -20.11 11.05 -7.03
CA GLU A 205 -21.59 10.96 -7.14
C GLU A 205 -22.32 10.00 -6.18
N GLU A 206 -21.64 9.35 -5.23
CA GLU A 206 -22.27 8.37 -4.29
C GLU A 206 -23.00 7.22 -4.99
N LEU A 207 -22.83 7.07 -6.30
CA LEU A 207 -23.50 6.04 -7.06
C LEU A 207 -22.95 4.68 -6.65
N THR A 208 -23.85 3.74 -6.43
CA THR A 208 -23.47 2.39 -6.04
C THR A 208 -23.85 1.43 -7.15
N ILE A 209 -22.89 1.09 -8.01
CA ILE A 209 -22.94 -0.14 -8.79
C ILE A 209 -22.17 -1.19 -7.99
N GLY A 210 -22.74 -2.36 -7.76
CA GLY A 210 -22.15 -3.40 -6.90
C GLY A 210 -23.07 -3.87 -5.78
N ARG A 211 -22.58 -4.75 -4.89
CA ARG A 211 -23.36 -5.21 -3.74
C ARG A 211 -23.27 -4.19 -2.59
N PRO A 212 -24.40 -3.74 -2.02
CA PRO A 212 -24.40 -2.84 -0.86
C PRO A 212 -23.72 -3.47 0.36
N GLU A 213 -23.23 -2.64 1.29
CA GLU A 213 -22.65 -3.09 2.58
C GLU A 213 -23.74 -3.54 3.55
N THR A 214 -24.47 -4.59 3.20
CA THR A 214 -25.41 -5.18 4.16
C THR A 214 -24.63 -5.98 5.20
N GLU A 215 -25.23 -6.19 6.37
CA GLU A 215 -24.67 -7.09 7.38
C GLU A 215 -24.35 -8.47 6.79
N SER A 216 -25.19 -8.97 5.88
CA SER A 216 -24.97 -10.23 5.16
C SER A 216 -23.73 -10.17 4.26
N VAL A 217 -23.51 -9.07 3.53
CA VAL A 217 -22.30 -8.88 2.71
C VAL A 217 -21.06 -8.74 3.58
N VAL A 218 -21.13 -8.04 4.73
CA VAL A 218 -20.00 -7.94 5.66
C VAL A 218 -19.70 -9.29 6.29
N ALA A 219 -20.73 -10.02 6.76
CA ALA A 219 -20.58 -11.36 7.30
C ALA A 219 -20.01 -12.33 6.25
N GLN A 220 -20.52 -12.31 5.02
CA GLN A 220 -19.96 -13.08 3.90
C GLN A 220 -18.53 -12.65 3.54
N THR A 221 -18.19 -11.37 3.61
CA THR A 221 -16.82 -10.90 3.36
C THR A 221 -15.87 -11.44 4.43
N ARG A 222 -16.32 -11.48 5.68
CA ARG A 222 -15.59 -12.10 6.80
C ARG A 222 -15.51 -13.62 6.68
N GLN A 223 -16.54 -14.29 6.15
CA GLN A 223 -16.64 -15.76 6.02
C GLN A 223 -16.06 -16.33 4.72
N ASN A 224 -16.09 -15.57 3.61
CA ASN A 224 -15.68 -15.97 2.25
C ASN A 224 -14.49 -15.13 1.76
N VAL A 225 -13.54 -14.92 2.68
CA VAL A 225 -12.09 -15.08 2.48
C VAL A 225 -11.59 -14.61 1.11
N LYS A 226 -11.72 -13.30 0.87
CA LYS A 226 -10.66 -12.58 0.19
C LYS A 226 -10.02 -11.66 1.22
N LEU A 227 -8.77 -11.97 1.57
CA LEU A 227 -7.70 -11.03 1.89
C LEU A 227 -7.76 -10.36 3.28
N TRP A 228 -6.64 -10.46 4.00
CA TRP A 228 -6.21 -9.64 5.15
C TRP A 228 -6.80 -9.91 6.54
N SER A 229 -7.96 -10.59 6.69
CA SER A 229 -8.86 -10.66 7.89
C SER A 229 -9.23 -11.98 8.66
N ARG A 230 -8.51 -13.11 8.71
CA ARG A 230 -8.82 -14.25 9.63
C ARG A 230 -8.83 -13.88 11.13
N ASN A 231 -10.00 -13.77 11.76
CA ASN A 231 -10.18 -13.74 13.22
C ASN A 231 -10.50 -15.16 13.72
N ASP A 232 -9.54 -16.07 13.64
CA ASP A 232 -9.60 -17.28 14.45
C ASP A 232 -8.67 -17.00 15.63
N ALA A 233 -9.24 -16.60 16.77
CA ALA A 233 -8.52 -16.56 18.03
C ALA A 233 -8.12 -18.00 18.36
N ALA A 234 -6.91 -18.39 17.94
CA ALA A 234 -6.30 -19.61 18.44
C ALA A 234 -5.71 -19.27 19.79
N ASP A 235 -6.44 -19.63 20.85
CA ASP A 235 -5.87 -19.81 22.19
C ASP A 235 -4.60 -20.66 22.04
N ASN A 236 -3.42 -20.06 22.19
CA ASN A 236 -2.19 -20.73 22.65
C ASN A 236 -1.05 -19.69 22.81
N LEU A 237 -0.90 -19.25 24.06
CA LEU A 237 0.11 -18.34 24.62
C LEU A 237 1.53 -18.94 24.67
N THR A 238 1.98 -19.63 23.62
CA THR A 238 3.34 -20.21 23.56
C THR A 238 4.19 -19.70 22.39
N LEU A 239 3.78 -18.60 21.75
CA LEU A 239 4.38 -18.05 20.51
C LEU A 239 5.27 -16.80 20.72
N GLU A 240 5.30 -16.19 21.91
CA GLU A 240 6.00 -14.91 22.15
C GLU A 240 7.52 -15.00 21.88
N ASP A 241 8.21 -16.04 22.38
CA ASP A 241 9.67 -16.19 22.21
C ASP A 241 10.08 -16.45 20.75
N ARG A 242 9.29 -17.22 19.98
CA ARG A 242 9.58 -17.47 18.55
C ARG A 242 9.29 -16.24 17.69
N GLY A 243 8.24 -15.48 18.02
CA GLY A 243 7.90 -14.23 17.35
C GLY A 243 8.96 -13.15 17.57
N GLN A 244 9.51 -13.06 18.78
CA GLN A 244 10.59 -12.14 19.12
C GLN A 244 11.86 -12.43 18.31
N LYS A 245 12.35 -13.67 18.35
CA LYS A 245 13.59 -14.05 17.65
C LYS A 245 13.47 -13.84 16.14
N LYS A 246 12.34 -14.24 15.54
CA LYS A 246 12.09 -14.01 14.11
C LYS A 246 12.06 -12.52 13.76
N TYR A 247 11.45 -11.69 14.59
CA TYR A 247 11.45 -10.25 14.40
C TYR A 247 12.87 -9.68 14.42
N GLU A 248 13.68 -10.03 15.42
CA GLU A 248 15.07 -9.58 15.53
C GLU A 248 15.93 -10.01 14.33
N GLU A 249 15.77 -11.25 13.86
CA GLU A 249 16.46 -11.74 12.66
C GLU A 249 16.08 -10.96 11.39
N LEU A 250 14.79 -10.63 11.22
CA LEU A 250 14.31 -9.85 10.09
C LEU A 250 14.83 -8.41 10.14
N ILE A 251 14.83 -7.77 11.31
CA ILE A 251 15.38 -6.43 11.49
C ILE A 251 16.90 -6.43 11.22
N ALA A 252 17.64 -7.43 11.71
CA ALA A 252 19.06 -7.56 11.45
C ALA A 252 19.40 -7.74 9.96
N ARG A 253 18.50 -8.33 9.18
CA ARG A 253 18.61 -8.48 7.71
C ARG A 253 17.85 -7.40 6.94
N GLY A 254 17.47 -6.30 7.58
CA GLY A 254 16.64 -5.24 7.00
C GLY A 254 17.19 -4.68 5.69
N ASP A 255 18.50 -4.48 5.59
CA ASP A 255 19.13 -3.93 4.38
C ASP A 255 19.07 -4.87 3.16
N GLU A 256 18.91 -6.17 3.40
CA GLU A 256 18.81 -7.22 2.38
C GLU A 256 17.35 -7.52 2.00
N LEU A 257 16.47 -7.58 3.01
CA LEU A 257 15.11 -8.10 2.86
C LEU A 257 14.04 -7.01 2.76
N MET A 258 14.33 -5.82 3.29
CA MET A 258 13.37 -4.75 3.41
C MET A 258 13.72 -3.58 2.49
N PHE A 259 12.72 -2.82 2.05
CA PHE A 259 12.96 -1.58 1.37
C PHE A 259 13.71 -0.60 2.29
N THR A 260 14.50 0.27 1.67
CA THR A 260 15.38 1.22 2.37
C THR A 260 14.62 1.99 3.46
N GLY A 261 15.03 1.79 4.71
CA GLY A 261 14.51 2.52 5.86
C GLY A 261 13.37 1.85 6.62
N LEU A 262 12.74 0.77 6.11
CA LEU A 262 11.64 0.12 6.82
C LEU A 262 12.05 -0.45 8.18
N ALA A 263 13.20 -1.13 8.28
CA ALA A 263 13.65 -1.71 9.55
C ALA A 263 13.71 -0.65 10.67
N ARG A 264 14.29 0.51 10.38
CA ARG A 264 14.34 1.66 11.30
C ARG A 264 12.96 2.24 11.62
N ILE A 265 12.04 2.26 10.65
CA ILE A 265 10.64 2.67 10.86
C ILE A 265 9.95 1.72 11.86
N LEU A 266 10.15 0.41 11.71
CA LEU A 266 9.58 -0.61 12.59
C LEU A 266 10.14 -0.53 14.02
N GLU A 267 11.44 -0.27 14.17
CA GLU A 267 12.08 -0.09 15.47
C GLU A 267 11.53 1.14 16.22
N ARG A 268 11.45 2.29 15.53
CA ARG A 268 10.99 3.56 16.12
C ARG A 268 9.53 3.56 16.52
N ALA A 269 8.67 2.79 15.85
CA ALA A 269 7.24 2.72 16.16
C ALA A 269 6.91 2.23 17.58
N SER A 270 7.90 1.69 18.30
CA SER A 270 7.77 1.34 19.72
C SER A 270 8.16 2.46 20.69
N GLN A 271 8.85 3.50 20.21
CA GLN A 271 9.50 4.52 21.03
C GLN A 271 8.85 5.90 20.86
N GLU A 272 8.48 6.28 19.63
CA GLU A 272 7.95 7.60 19.30
C GLU A 272 6.50 7.46 18.83
N ARG A 273 5.54 7.78 19.70
CA ARG A 273 4.11 7.69 19.38
C ARG A 273 3.31 8.80 20.01
N CYS A 274 2.26 9.25 19.32
CA CYS A 274 1.29 10.16 19.92
C CYS A 274 0.59 9.45 21.09
N GLU A 275 0.60 10.06 22.28
CA GLU A 275 -0.01 9.50 23.50
C GLU A 275 -1.55 9.53 23.48
N VAL A 276 -2.14 10.31 22.57
CA VAL A 276 -3.60 10.50 22.47
C VAL A 276 -4.25 9.55 21.45
N CYS A 277 -3.49 9.05 20.47
CA CYS A 277 -4.01 8.07 19.52
C CYS A 277 -4.28 6.71 20.19
N GLU A 278 -5.30 5.99 19.73
CA GLU A 278 -5.66 4.69 20.29
C GLU A 278 -4.97 3.56 19.52
N TYR A 279 -4.08 2.84 20.21
CA TYR A 279 -3.37 1.68 19.67
C TYR A 279 -4.01 0.39 20.18
N GLY A 280 -4.44 -0.47 19.26
CA GLY A 280 -4.96 -1.79 19.59
C GLY A 280 -3.91 -2.70 20.24
N THR A 281 -4.37 -3.57 21.14
CA THR A 281 -3.58 -4.71 21.66
C THR A 281 -3.52 -5.89 20.70
N ALA A 282 -4.46 -5.94 19.76
CA ALA A 282 -4.56 -6.90 18.66
C ALA A 282 -5.29 -6.20 17.52
N TYR A 283 -4.83 -6.42 16.28
CA TYR A 283 -5.36 -5.78 15.09
C TYR A 283 -6.16 -6.78 14.24
N GLY A 284 -7.42 -6.45 14.01
CA GLY A 284 -8.42 -7.25 13.29
C GLY A 284 -9.82 -6.69 13.54
N ALA A 285 -10.77 -6.93 12.62
CA ALA A 285 -12.06 -6.24 12.64
C ALA A 285 -12.87 -6.65 13.88
N ARG A 286 -12.93 -5.78 14.91
CA ARG A 286 -13.66 -6.06 16.16
C ARG A 286 -15.16 -5.82 16.01
N ILE A 287 -15.53 -4.79 15.25
CA ILE A 287 -16.91 -4.34 15.03
C ILE A 287 -17.21 -4.30 13.53
N ILE A 288 -18.45 -4.53 13.13
CA ILE A 288 -18.91 -4.42 11.73
C ILE A 288 -18.76 -2.97 11.26
N GLY A 289 -18.16 -2.78 10.08
CA GLY A 289 -18.05 -1.45 9.46
C GLY A 289 -16.91 -0.57 9.99
N GLU A 290 -15.88 -1.15 10.63
CA GLU A 290 -14.70 -0.43 11.10
C GLU A 290 -13.39 -0.97 10.51
N PHE A 291 -12.43 -0.08 10.28
CA PHE A 291 -11.04 -0.44 9.99
C PHE A 291 -10.34 -0.94 11.26
N SER A 292 -9.29 -1.76 11.10
CA SER A 292 -8.52 -2.30 12.24
C SER A 292 -7.23 -1.56 12.53
N GLY A 293 -7.00 -0.39 11.90
CA GLY A 293 -5.81 0.42 12.12
C GLY A 293 -5.78 1.14 13.48
N VAL A 294 -4.73 1.90 13.71
CA VAL A 294 -4.64 2.84 14.85
C VAL A 294 -5.67 3.96 14.65
N ARG A 295 -6.42 4.31 15.70
CA ARG A 295 -7.37 5.42 15.63
C ARG A 295 -6.66 6.72 15.99
N LEU A 296 -6.66 7.67 15.04
CA LEU A 296 -5.97 8.94 15.22
C LEU A 296 -6.76 9.89 16.12
N CYS A 297 -6.04 10.65 16.95
CA CYS A 297 -6.61 11.81 17.63
C CYS A 297 -6.91 12.93 16.63
N LYS A 298 -7.72 13.91 17.05
CA LYS A 298 -8.12 15.05 16.19
C LYS A 298 -6.94 15.82 15.59
N SER A 299 -5.85 15.96 16.34
CA SER A 299 -4.65 16.66 15.87
C SER A 299 -3.96 15.91 14.73
N CYS A 300 -3.70 14.61 14.92
CA CYS A 300 -3.10 13.77 13.87
C CYS A 300 -4.03 13.68 12.65
N LEU A 301 -5.33 13.48 12.83
CA LEU A 301 -6.30 13.46 11.73
C LEU A 301 -6.25 14.75 10.88
N SER A 302 -6.05 15.91 11.53
CA SER A 302 -5.94 17.20 10.85
C SER A 302 -4.66 17.33 10.02
N GLU A 303 -3.55 16.78 10.50
CA GLU A 303 -2.29 16.70 9.74
C GLU A 303 -2.45 15.84 8.49
N TRP A 304 -3.07 14.67 8.63
CA TRP A 304 -3.36 13.77 7.51
C TRP A 304 -4.26 14.43 6.47
N THR A 305 -5.31 15.11 6.93
CA THR A 305 -6.20 15.88 6.05
C THR A 305 -5.44 16.95 5.27
N ARG A 306 -4.58 17.72 5.94
CA ARG A 306 -3.75 18.75 5.30
C ARG A 306 -2.79 18.13 4.28
N TYR A 307 -2.16 17.02 4.61
CA TYR A 307 -1.23 16.33 3.72
C TYR A 307 -1.89 15.88 2.42
N LEU A 308 -3.12 15.34 2.48
CA LEU A 308 -3.90 14.97 1.28
C LEU A 308 -4.41 16.20 0.51
N GLN A 309 -4.71 17.30 1.20
CA GLN A 309 -5.09 18.56 0.56
C GLN A 309 -3.94 19.17 -0.24
N ASP A 310 -2.71 19.00 0.24
CA ASP A 310 -1.48 19.54 -0.34
C ASP A 310 -0.93 18.71 -1.52
N VAL A 311 -1.55 17.58 -1.88
CA VAL A 311 -1.10 16.71 -2.98
C VAL A 311 -0.87 17.48 -4.30
N PRO A 312 -1.77 18.38 -4.75
CA PRO A 312 -1.55 19.12 -6.00
C PRO A 312 -0.30 20.00 -5.97
N SER A 313 -0.09 20.75 -4.88
CA SER A 313 1.10 21.60 -4.70
C SER A 313 2.39 20.77 -4.69
N ARG A 314 2.40 19.64 -3.97
CA ARG A 314 3.55 18.73 -3.98
C ARG A 314 3.78 18.11 -5.36
N ALA A 315 2.73 17.78 -6.10
CA ALA A 315 2.84 17.23 -7.44
C ALA A 315 3.45 18.25 -8.41
N VAL A 316 3.00 19.51 -8.39
CA VAL A 316 3.55 20.59 -9.23
C VAL A 316 5.03 20.85 -8.92
N ARG A 317 5.41 20.85 -7.63
CA ARG A 317 6.81 21.01 -7.21
C ARG A 317 7.72 19.90 -7.77
N VAL A 318 7.23 18.67 -7.79
CA VAL A 318 8.00 17.47 -8.18
C VAL A 318 7.96 17.21 -9.69
N PHE A 319 6.88 17.61 -10.35
CA PHE A 319 6.69 17.52 -11.80
C PHE A 319 6.37 18.91 -12.36
N PRO A 320 7.40 19.74 -12.65
CA PRO A 320 7.19 21.10 -13.16
C PRO A 320 6.39 21.18 -14.46
N VAL A 321 6.33 20.08 -15.23
CA VAL A 321 5.46 19.95 -16.41
C VAL A 321 3.98 20.18 -16.10
N LEU A 322 3.56 20.02 -14.84
CA LEU A 322 2.19 20.26 -14.39
C LEU A 322 1.83 21.74 -14.25
N MET A 323 2.80 22.66 -14.19
CA MET A 323 2.53 24.10 -14.01
C MET A 323 1.62 24.67 -15.10
N GLN A 324 1.70 24.12 -16.32
CA GLN A 324 0.87 24.55 -17.45
C GLN A 324 -0.61 24.13 -17.32
N TYR A 325 -0.88 23.12 -16.50
CA TYR A 325 -2.21 22.49 -16.37
C TYR A 325 -2.85 22.74 -15.01
N LEU A 326 -2.04 23.08 -14.01
CA LEU A 326 -2.42 23.33 -12.61
C LEU A 326 -1.78 24.64 -12.10
N PRO A 327 -1.96 25.78 -12.78
CA PRO A 327 -1.25 27.03 -12.49
C PRO A 327 -1.58 27.62 -11.11
N GLU A 328 -2.75 27.31 -10.55
CA GLU A 328 -3.18 27.80 -9.24
C GLU A 328 -2.31 27.30 -8.06
N PHE A 329 -1.45 26.30 -8.30
CA PHE A 329 -0.54 25.74 -7.29
C PHE A 329 0.92 26.20 -7.45
N GLU A 330 1.20 27.17 -8.33
CA GLU A 330 2.56 27.63 -8.68
C GLU A 330 3.34 28.27 -7.51
N ASN A 331 2.66 28.77 -6.45
CA ASN A 331 3.28 29.55 -5.37
C ASN A 331 2.81 29.16 -3.95
N THR A 332 2.59 27.88 -3.68
CA THR A 332 2.33 27.43 -2.30
C THR A 332 3.64 26.99 -1.65
N GLU A 333 4.29 27.92 -0.94
CA GLU A 333 5.42 27.64 -0.02
C GLU A 333 4.95 26.99 1.29
#